data_AF-A0AAD1YZE9-F1
#
_entry.id   AF-A0AAD1YZE9-F1
#
_cell.length_a   1.000
_cell.length_b   1.000
_cell.length_c   1.000
_cell.angle_alpha   90.00
_cell.angle_beta   90.00
_cell.angle_gamma   90.00
#
_symmetry.space_group_name_H-M   'P 1'
#
loop_
_entity.id
_entity.type
_entity.pdbx_description
1 polymer ?
#
loop_
_entity_poly.entity_id
_entity_poly.type
_entity_poly.pdbx_seq_one_letter_code
_entity_poly.pdbx_strand_id
1 'polypeptide(L)'
;MQSAHTIEGKCIVHTFKNYTKLENVGAEDYFCRFEYKAATGGFTPDRVAVYCKCEMPYNPDDLMVQCEGCKDWFHPSCMGMTIEEAKKLEHFLCSDCSSEDDSKRSLNSFPVSPAVDGKVEPKRRKR
;
A
#
# COMPACT_ATOMS: atom_id res chain seq x y z
N MET A 1 3.37 -4.93 38.78
CA MET A 1 3.21 -6.33 38.33
C MET A 1 1.72 -6.56 38.17
N GLN A 2 1.26 -7.00 36.99
CA GLN A 2 -0.16 -7.29 36.78
C GLN A 2 -0.47 -8.73 37.21
N SER A 3 -1.70 -8.97 37.66
CA SER A 3 -2.16 -10.29 38.06
C SER A 3 -2.52 -11.13 36.83
N ALA A 4 -2.23 -12.44 36.85
CA ALA A 4 -2.62 -13.34 35.76
C ALA A 4 -4.16 -13.41 35.57
N HIS A 5 -4.93 -13.09 36.61
CA HIS A 5 -6.39 -13.06 36.54
C HIS A 5 -6.95 -11.95 35.64
N THR A 6 -6.13 -10.97 35.24
CA THR A 6 -6.56 -9.92 34.28
C THR A 6 -6.40 -10.35 32.82
N ILE A 7 -5.91 -11.57 32.56
CA ILE A 7 -5.75 -12.09 31.20
C ILE A 7 -7.09 -12.66 30.74
N GLU A 8 -7.73 -11.98 29.78
CA GLU A 8 -9.02 -12.43 29.21
C GLU A 8 -8.86 -13.52 28.14
N GLY A 9 -7.72 -13.52 27.44
CA GLY A 9 -7.47 -14.45 26.34
C GLY A 9 -6.09 -14.28 25.71
N LYS A 10 -5.83 -15.08 24.67
CA LYS A 10 -4.62 -14.97 23.85
C LYS A 10 -4.95 -14.24 22.55
N CYS A 11 -3.99 -13.46 22.04
CA CYS A 11 -4.05 -12.86 20.72
C CYS A 11 -2.71 -13.01 20.00
N ILE A 12 -2.70 -12.74 18.69
CA ILE A 12 -1.51 -12.79 17.85
C ILE A 12 -1.22 -11.39 17.32
N VAL A 13 -0.01 -10.89 17.60
CA VAL A 13 0.46 -9.64 17.01
C VAL A 13 1.43 -9.98 15.88
N HIS A 14 0.95 -9.89 14.65
CA HIS A 14 1.71 -10.15 13.44
C HIS A 14 2.66 -9.01 13.11
N THR A 15 3.72 -9.35 12.36
CA THR A 15 4.43 -8.31 11.60
C THR A 15 3.51 -7.77 10.51
N PHE A 16 3.68 -6.50 10.13
CA PHE A 16 2.86 -5.89 9.08
C PHE A 16 2.82 -6.73 7.79
N LYS A 17 3.98 -7.24 7.37
CA LYS A 17 4.11 -8.07 6.16
C LYS A 17 3.31 -9.37 6.25
N ASN A 18 3.23 -9.97 7.43
CA ASN A 18 2.49 -11.22 7.62
C ASN A 18 0.97 -10.95 7.69
N TYR A 19 0.58 -9.89 8.40
CA TYR A 19 -0.83 -9.49 8.49
C TYR A 19 -1.43 -9.21 7.11
N THR A 20 -0.72 -8.47 6.25
CA THR A 20 -1.19 -8.15 4.89
C THR A 20 -1.31 -9.37 3.96
N LYS A 21 -0.88 -10.55 4.40
CA LYS A 21 -0.94 -11.81 3.64
C LYS A 21 -1.96 -12.80 4.20
N LEU A 22 -2.64 -12.45 5.29
CA LEU A 22 -3.68 -13.31 5.84
C LEU A 22 -4.83 -13.40 4.83
N GLU A 23 -5.30 -14.62 4.56
CA GLU A 23 -6.47 -14.84 3.71
C GLU A 23 -7.75 -14.31 4.39
N ASN A 24 -7.82 -14.47 5.72
CA ASN A 24 -8.91 -13.97 6.56
C ASN A 24 -8.30 -13.41 7.86
N VAL A 25 -8.77 -12.24 8.29
CA VAL A 25 -8.35 -11.60 9.53
C VAL A 25 -9.36 -11.95 10.63
N GLY A 26 -8.92 -12.65 11.67
CA GLY A 26 -9.73 -12.99 12.84
C GLY A 26 -9.78 -11.88 13.90
N ALA A 27 -10.64 -12.04 14.91
CA ALA A 27 -10.76 -11.08 16.01
C ALA A 27 -9.53 -11.07 16.95
N GLU A 28 -8.73 -12.14 16.91
CA GLU A 28 -7.48 -12.26 17.66
C GLU A 28 -6.23 -11.87 16.85
N ASP A 29 -6.38 -11.50 15.57
CA ASP A 29 -5.28 -11.13 14.69
C ASP A 29 -5.06 -9.62 14.68
N TYR A 30 -3.92 -9.20 15.20
CA TYR A 30 -3.48 -7.80 15.22
C TYR A 30 -2.19 -7.66 14.43
N PHE A 31 -1.79 -6.43 14.13
CA PHE A 31 -0.44 -6.16 13.61
C PHE A 31 0.20 -4.99 14.34
N CYS A 32 1.53 -5.04 14.38
CA CYS A 32 2.34 -3.92 14.84
C CYS A 32 3.40 -3.59 13.79
N ARG A 33 3.50 -2.31 13.44
CA ARG A 33 4.49 -1.79 12.48
C ARG A 33 5.37 -0.68 13.06
N PHE A 34 5.14 -0.31 14.32
CA PHE A 34 5.84 0.76 15.01
C PHE A 34 6.09 0.38 16.46
N GLU A 35 7.25 0.77 16.97
CA GLU A 35 7.48 0.88 18.40
C GLU A 35 7.04 2.27 18.88
N TYR A 36 6.40 2.32 20.04
CA TYR A 36 5.95 3.56 20.68
C TYR A 36 6.74 3.84 21.95
N LYS A 37 7.39 5.00 22.00
CA LYS A 37 8.14 5.49 23.17
C LYS A 37 7.19 6.30 24.06
N ALA A 38 6.53 5.63 25.01
CA ALA A 38 5.51 6.22 25.86
C ALA A 38 5.94 7.50 26.60
N ALA A 39 7.21 7.60 27.01
CA ALA A 39 7.72 8.79 27.71
C ALA A 39 7.83 10.03 26.82
N THR A 40 8.07 9.86 25.51
CA THR A 40 8.36 10.97 24.58
C THR A 40 7.31 11.13 23.48
N GLY A 41 6.34 10.21 23.38
CA GLY A 41 5.41 10.15 22.26
C GLY A 41 6.07 9.79 20.92
N GLY A 42 7.31 9.28 20.94
CA GLY A 42 8.08 9.02 19.72
C GLY A 42 7.71 7.69 19.08
N PHE A 43 7.77 7.63 17.75
CA PHE A 43 7.57 6.39 16.99
C PHE A 43 8.90 5.89 16.39
N THR A 44 9.04 4.57 16.25
CA THR A 44 10.18 3.95 15.55
C THR A 44 9.66 2.86 14.60
N PRO A 45 10.00 2.89 13.30
CA PRO A 45 10.79 3.92 12.62
C PRO A 45 10.08 5.28 12.60
N ASP A 46 10.86 6.36 12.55
CA ASP A 46 10.37 7.73 12.47
C ASP A 46 9.99 8.15 11.04
N ARG A 47 10.21 7.27 10.06
CA ARG A 47 9.80 7.50 8.67
C ARG A 47 9.17 6.25 8.08
N VAL A 48 8.13 6.44 7.28
CA VAL A 48 7.41 5.37 6.60
C VAL A 48 7.20 5.66 5.14
N ALA A 49 7.15 4.59 4.35
CA ALA A 49 6.78 4.68 2.95
C ALA A 49 5.33 5.16 2.82
N VAL A 50 5.13 6.14 1.94
CA VAL A 50 3.83 6.70 1.61
C VAL A 50 3.51 6.45 0.15
N TYR A 51 2.21 6.43 -0.14
CA TYR A 51 1.67 6.07 -1.44
C TYR A 51 0.57 7.05 -1.84
N CYS A 52 0.12 6.92 -3.08
CA CYS A 52 -0.97 7.70 -3.67
C CYS A 52 -0.67 9.22 -3.68
N LYS A 53 -1.61 10.00 -4.23
CA LYS A 53 -1.54 11.47 -4.22
C LYS A 53 -1.80 12.08 -2.85
N CYS A 54 -2.46 11.33 -1.94
CA CYS A 54 -2.66 11.76 -0.57
C CYS A 54 -1.42 11.62 0.31
N GLU A 55 -0.39 10.92 -0.19
CA GLU A 55 0.89 10.74 0.49
C GLU A 55 0.74 10.18 1.91
N MET A 56 -0.14 9.19 2.05
CA MET A 56 -0.40 8.48 3.30
C MET A 56 0.32 7.13 3.33
N PRO A 57 0.72 6.63 4.51
CA PRO A 57 1.18 5.25 4.66
C PRO A 57 0.05 4.27 4.31
N TYR A 58 0.40 3.10 3.81
CA TYR A 58 -0.57 2.07 3.45
C TYR A 58 -1.42 1.64 4.66
N ASN A 59 -2.74 1.71 4.52
CA ASN A 59 -3.69 1.12 5.48
C ASN A 59 -4.14 -0.25 4.94
N PRO A 60 -3.89 -1.37 5.65
CA PRO A 60 -4.24 -2.70 5.16
C PRO A 60 -5.76 -2.91 5.00
N ASP A 61 -6.59 -2.07 5.60
CA ASP A 61 -8.05 -2.14 5.48
C ASP A 61 -8.58 -1.40 4.24
N ASP A 62 -7.75 -0.54 3.62
CA ASP A 62 -8.13 0.25 2.45
C ASP A 62 -7.63 -0.39 1.16
N LEU A 63 -8.54 -0.58 0.20
CA LEU A 63 -8.17 -1.07 -1.13
C LEU A 63 -7.28 -0.06 -1.84
N MET A 64 -6.20 -0.56 -2.46
CA MET A 64 -5.35 0.21 -3.36
C MET A 64 -5.15 -0.53 -4.69
N VAL A 65 -5.01 0.22 -5.77
CA VAL A 65 -4.69 -0.29 -7.12
C VAL A 65 -3.31 0.18 -7.55
N GLN A 66 -2.56 -0.67 -8.24
CA GLN A 66 -1.21 -0.35 -8.71
C GLN A 66 -1.25 0.18 -10.14
N CYS A 67 -0.64 1.34 -10.39
CA CYS A 67 -0.46 1.87 -11.74
C CYS A 67 0.58 1.06 -12.52
N GLU A 68 0.28 0.70 -13.76
CA GLU A 68 1.21 -0.06 -14.60
C GLU A 68 2.41 0.74 -15.10
N GLY A 69 2.25 2.06 -15.26
CA GLY A 69 3.32 2.97 -15.66
C GLY A 69 4.33 3.20 -14.54
N CYS A 70 3.93 3.91 -13.48
CA CYS A 70 4.83 4.32 -12.39
C CYS A 70 5.01 3.27 -11.28
N LYS A 71 4.25 2.16 -11.29
CA LYS A 71 4.25 1.12 -10.26
C LYS A 71 3.89 1.60 -8.83
N ASP A 72 3.40 2.84 -8.68
CA ASP A 72 2.87 3.37 -7.43
C ASP A 72 1.42 2.90 -7.17
N TRP A 73 0.99 3.02 -5.92
CA TRP A 73 -0.30 2.53 -5.42
C TRP A 73 -1.25 3.69 -5.15
N PHE A 74 -2.51 3.54 -5.55
CA PHE A 74 -3.52 4.60 -5.42
C PHE A 74 -4.82 4.07 -4.81
N HIS A 75 -5.41 4.86 -3.92
CA HIS A 75 -6.77 4.57 -3.46
C HIS A 75 -7.77 4.85 -4.58
N PRO A 76 -8.76 3.97 -4.82
CA PRO A 76 -9.82 4.20 -5.79
C PRO A 76 -10.50 5.57 -5.63
N SER A 77 -10.86 5.92 -4.39
CA SER A 77 -11.48 7.21 -4.06
C SER A 77 -10.60 8.41 -4.42
N CYS A 78 -9.28 8.30 -4.23
CA CYS A 78 -8.33 9.34 -4.62
C CYS A 78 -8.24 9.48 -6.15
N MET A 79 -8.56 8.44 -6.90
CA MET A 79 -8.58 8.45 -8.37
C MET A 79 -9.97 8.73 -8.95
N GLY A 80 -10.97 9.05 -8.10
CA GLY A 80 -12.33 9.34 -8.56
C GLY A 80 -13.08 8.10 -9.06
N MET A 81 -12.69 6.91 -8.60
CA MET A 81 -13.34 5.64 -8.92
C MET A 81 -13.91 4.99 -7.65
N THR A 82 -14.94 4.19 -7.83
CA THR A 82 -15.51 3.33 -6.79
C THR A 82 -14.66 2.07 -6.58
N ILE A 83 -14.88 1.39 -5.46
CA ILE A 83 -14.20 0.11 -5.18
C ILE A 83 -14.63 -0.96 -6.20
N GLU A 84 -15.89 -0.94 -6.62
CA GLU A 84 -16.47 -1.87 -7.57
C GLU A 84 -15.87 -1.69 -8.97
N GLU A 85 -15.67 -0.44 -9.40
CA GLU A 85 -14.98 -0.13 -10.66
C GLU A 85 -13.52 -0.56 -10.58
N ALA A 86 -12.83 -0.24 -9.49
CA ALA A 86 -11.43 -0.62 -9.28
C ALA A 86 -11.21 -2.13 -9.35
N LYS A 87 -12.12 -2.93 -8.78
CA LYS A 87 -12.07 -4.40 -8.82
C LYS A 87 -12.32 -4.99 -10.21
N LYS A 88 -12.97 -4.23 -11.12
CA LYS A 88 -13.25 -4.66 -12.49
C LYS A 88 -12.18 -4.23 -13.50
N LEU A 89 -11.24 -3.38 -13.09
CA LEU A 89 -10.13 -2.94 -13.95
C LEU A 89 -9.14 -4.09 -14.13
N GLU A 90 -8.88 -4.43 -15.40
CA GLU A 90 -7.78 -5.35 -15.74
C GLU A 90 -6.43 -4.63 -15.77
N HIS A 91 -6.42 -3.39 -16.28
CA HIS A 91 -5.23 -2.54 -16.39
C HIS A 91 -5.55 -1.16 -15.83
N PHE A 92 -4.64 -0.60 -15.04
CA PHE A 92 -4.81 0.73 -14.44
C PHE A 92 -3.59 1.63 -14.72
N LEU A 93 -3.87 2.84 -15.20
CA LEU A 93 -2.91 3.92 -15.35
C LEU A 93 -3.37 5.12 -14.52
N CYS A 94 -2.48 5.72 -13.73
CA CYS A 94 -2.80 6.95 -13.01
C CYS A 94 -2.95 8.14 -13.98
N SER A 95 -3.45 9.27 -13.48
CA SER A 95 -3.67 10.47 -14.28
C SER A 95 -2.39 10.98 -14.94
N ASP A 96 -1.26 10.89 -14.23
CA ASP A 96 0.03 11.32 -14.76
C ASP A 96 0.46 10.44 -15.93
N CYS A 97 0.47 9.12 -15.75
CA CYS A 97 0.87 8.18 -16.82
C CYS A 97 -0.13 8.12 -17.99
N SER A 98 -1.43 8.32 -17.74
CA SER A 98 -2.44 8.36 -18.81
C SER A 98 -2.24 9.55 -19.75
N SER A 99 -1.75 10.67 -19.23
CA SER A 99 -1.49 11.88 -20.03
C SER A 99 -0.22 11.80 -20.89
N GLU A 100 0.74 10.96 -20.50
CA GLU A 100 1.98 10.74 -21.26
C GLU A 100 1.80 9.81 -22.47
N ASP A 101 0.78 8.95 -22.45
CA ASP A 101 0.47 8.01 -23.56
C ASP A 101 -0.11 8.75 -24.78
N ASP A 102 -0.88 9.82 -24.57
CA ASP A 102 -1.50 10.61 -25.65
C ASP A 102 -0.46 11.37 -26.50
N SER A 103 0.71 11.66 -25.94
CA SER A 103 1.81 12.34 -26.63
C SER A 103 2.66 11.41 -27.53
N LYS A 104 2.43 10.09 -27.53
CA LYS A 104 3.24 9.11 -28.30
C LYS A 104 2.44 8.27 -29.30
N ARG A 105 1.14 8.50 -29.48
CA ARG A 105 0.32 7.79 -30.50
C ARG A 105 0.61 8.17 -31.97
N SER A 106 1.64 8.98 -32.22
CA SER A 106 2.25 9.09 -33.55
C SER A 106 3.70 8.64 -33.49
N LEU A 107 3.93 7.33 -33.41
CA LEU A 107 4.93 6.57 -34.19
C LEU A 107 5.05 5.14 -33.64
N ASN A 108 4.57 4.22 -34.47
CA ASN A 108 5.07 2.86 -34.71
C ASN A 108 4.67 1.72 -33.77
N SER A 109 3.86 0.84 -34.36
CA SER A 109 3.83 -0.61 -34.22
C SER A 109 5.21 -1.24 -33.97
N PHE A 110 5.32 -2.14 -32.99
CA PHE A 110 5.65 -3.58 -33.13
C PHE A 110 5.77 -4.24 -31.75
N PRO A 111 5.48 -5.56 -31.61
CA PRO A 111 5.35 -6.24 -30.33
C PRO A 111 6.66 -6.86 -29.87
N VAL A 112 7.09 -6.62 -28.63
CA VAL A 112 8.10 -7.46 -27.94
C VAL A 112 7.85 -7.43 -26.42
N SER A 113 7.59 -8.59 -25.84
CA SER A 113 7.84 -8.93 -24.43
C SER A 113 9.16 -9.71 -24.34
N PRO A 114 9.72 -9.99 -23.14
CA PRO A 114 9.69 -9.29 -21.86
C PRO A 114 11.13 -8.99 -21.33
N ALA A 115 11.30 -7.94 -20.54
CA ALA A 115 12.48 -7.83 -19.66
C ALA A 115 12.09 -7.19 -18.33
N VAL A 116 12.26 -7.99 -17.28
CA VAL A 116 12.19 -7.60 -15.88
C VAL A 116 13.36 -6.66 -15.57
N ASP A 117 13.13 -5.35 -15.56
CA ASP A 117 14.09 -4.41 -15.02
C ASP A 117 13.54 -3.80 -13.72
N GLY A 118 14.05 -4.35 -12.63
CA GLY A 118 13.83 -3.85 -11.28
C GLY A 118 14.58 -2.53 -11.09
N LYS A 119 13.97 -1.43 -11.49
CA LYS A 119 14.22 -0.12 -10.86
C LYS A 119 13.04 0.20 -9.96
N VAL A 120 13.10 -0.29 -8.72
CA VAL A 120 12.23 0.20 -7.65
C VAL A 120 12.74 1.59 -7.32
N GLU A 121 12.09 2.63 -7.84
CA GLU A 121 12.31 3.99 -7.37
C GLU A 121 12.20 4.03 -5.83
N PRO A 122 12.98 4.88 -5.15
CA PRO A 122 12.88 5.02 -3.72
C PRO A 122 11.46 5.49 -3.38
N LYS A 123 10.65 4.58 -2.81
CA LYS A 123 9.30 4.91 -2.32
C LYS A 123 9.36 6.16 -1.47
N ARG A 124 8.51 7.13 -1.77
CA ARG A 124 8.37 8.38 -1.02
C ARG A 124 8.25 8.05 0.47
N ARG A 125 8.99 8.76 1.33
CA ARG A 125 8.98 8.55 2.78
C ARG A 125 8.61 9.83 3.51
N LYS A 126 7.68 9.73 4.45
CA LYS A 126 7.30 10.83 5.35
C LYS A 126 7.58 10.48 6.80
N ARG A 127 7.79 11.53 7.59
CA ARG A 127 7.97 11.47 9.05
C ARG A 127 6.63 11.45 9.75
#